data_AF-A0A8D2MHY5-F1
#
_entry.id   AF-A0A8D2MHY5-F1
#
_cell.length_a   1.000
_cell.length_b   1.000
_cell.length_c   1.000
_cell.angle_alpha   90.00
_cell.angle_beta   90.00
_cell.angle_gamma   90.00
#
_symmetry.space_group_name_H-M   'P 1'
#
loop_
_entity.id
_entity.type
_entity.pdbx_description
1 polymer ?
#
loop_
_entity_poly.entity_id
_entity_poly.type
_entity_poly.pdbx_seq_one_letter_code
_entity_poly.pdbx_strand_id
1 'polypeptide(L)'
;MAGKGQRSEVPVGAGASSSRAASIGSAASIGSAASIGSAAPPAEGGLEPAARRGRAGPAARLRLHQRLLALQELQELLKEFVTMCSLNCCSFRALFLLLFCRSMQIPEAEGKSEILPPTIQKIIKGYNKYLRPFFDNGPVSVGMSMDIASIDTISEINMDYTATIFLRQRWTDERLCFDGNKSLSLDGRLVEMLWVPDTFIVDSKKSFLHDVTVENRLIRIYPNGTVLYAIRITTTVSCSMDLTKYPMDKQTCTLQLESWGYNINDVMFYWTRGNDSVRGLDTLQLAQYTVEDHFTSVSEAVYETGRYPKLVFHFELKRNILYFILETYVPSILLVVLSWVSFWISQSSVPARICIGVTTVLTMTTLMMGARTSLPNANCFIKAIDVYLGICFSFIFGALLEYAVTHFCTLHQLSSKELPKIIDDDDDEEEKNAVLAAVTNSCSAPDNTNKTDSNENKQSSSDRKRERSQHRVCNSAMSVMKRLFCIFDCFHVKNPYHIDNYARFSFPLSFIIINVLYWVYYLYF
;
A
#
# COMPACT_ATOMS: atom_id res chain seq x y z
N MET A 1 -27.08 -52.27 -15.81
CA MET A 1 -26.79 -53.71 -16.06
C MET A 1 -25.34 -53.81 -16.54
N ALA A 2 -24.55 -54.88 -16.33
CA ALA A 2 -24.36 -55.78 -15.18
C ALA A 2 -23.32 -56.86 -15.59
N GLY A 3 -22.25 -57.06 -14.81
CA GLY A 3 -21.14 -57.98 -15.09
C GLY A 3 -19.81 -57.26 -14.84
N LYS A 4 -18.99 -57.56 -13.81
CA LYS A 4 -18.39 -58.82 -13.29
C LYS A 4 -17.41 -59.49 -14.26
N GLY A 5 -16.17 -59.80 -13.86
CA GLY A 5 -15.50 -59.52 -12.57
C GLY A 5 -14.24 -60.38 -12.36
N GLN A 6 -13.81 -60.54 -11.08
CA GLN A 6 -12.74 -61.46 -10.61
C GLN A 6 -11.30 -61.11 -11.08
N ARG A 7 -10.16 -61.57 -10.49
CA ARG A 7 -9.76 -62.24 -9.21
C ARG A 7 -8.18 -62.20 -9.16
N SER A 8 -7.38 -62.19 -8.07
CA SER A 8 -7.55 -62.34 -6.59
C SER A 8 -6.42 -61.67 -5.75
N GLU A 9 -6.55 -61.84 -4.42
CA GLU A 9 -5.49 -62.02 -3.38
C GLU A 9 -4.44 -60.93 -3.03
N VAL A 10 -4.24 -60.87 -1.71
CA VAL A 10 -3.35 -60.12 -0.79
C VAL A 10 -3.04 -61.16 0.34
N PRO A 11 -2.10 -61.06 1.34
CA PRO A 11 -1.05 -60.08 1.71
C PRO A 11 0.37 -60.69 1.95
N VAL A 12 1.28 -59.88 2.51
CA VAL A 12 2.15 -60.13 3.71
C VAL A 12 3.61 -59.72 3.47
N GLY A 13 4.18 -58.94 4.40
CA GLY A 13 5.59 -58.52 4.39
C GLY A 13 5.92 -57.45 5.44
N ALA A 14 5.71 -57.76 6.72
CA ALA A 14 6.02 -56.83 7.82
C ALA A 14 7.47 -56.96 8.31
N GLY A 15 8.08 -55.85 8.72
CA GLY A 15 9.38 -55.80 9.38
C GLY A 15 9.53 -54.52 10.20
N ALA A 16 9.99 -54.63 11.44
CA ALA A 16 9.98 -53.51 12.40
C ALA A 16 11.28 -53.44 13.23
N SER A 17 11.62 -52.22 13.67
CA SER A 17 12.49 -51.86 14.80
C SER A 17 13.95 -52.38 14.86
N SER A 18 14.92 -51.51 15.14
CA SER A 18 15.44 -51.36 16.53
C SER A 18 16.64 -50.38 16.70
N SER A 19 16.58 -49.57 17.75
CA SER A 19 17.67 -49.11 18.65
C SER A 19 19.01 -48.55 18.13
N ARG A 20 19.27 -47.26 18.44
CA ARG A 20 20.37 -46.71 19.29
C ARG A 20 20.14 -45.19 19.43
N ALA A 21 20.04 -44.50 20.57
CA ALA A 21 20.58 -44.60 21.94
C ALA A 21 21.87 -43.78 22.19
N ALA A 22 21.70 -42.69 22.96
CA ALA A 22 22.66 -42.02 23.88
C ALA A 22 23.86 -41.19 23.32
N SER A 23 24.41 -40.14 23.99
CA SER A 23 23.92 -39.22 25.07
C SER A 23 24.98 -38.16 25.50
N ILE A 24 24.59 -37.13 26.28
CA ILE A 24 25.39 -36.29 27.24
C ILE A 24 26.24 -35.09 26.72
N GLY A 25 26.21 -33.97 27.48
CA GLY A 25 27.21 -32.87 27.52
C GLY A 25 26.84 -31.57 26.78
N SER A 26 26.57 -30.37 27.34
CA SER A 26 26.62 -29.72 28.69
C SER A 26 27.78 -28.71 28.92
N ALA A 27 27.43 -27.49 29.39
CA ALA A 27 28.29 -26.39 29.92
C ALA A 27 29.28 -25.71 28.93
N ALA A 28 29.77 -24.47 29.12
CA ALA A 28 29.29 -23.24 29.83
C ALA A 28 30.16 -22.03 29.36
N SER A 29 29.58 -20.85 29.04
CA SER A 29 29.57 -19.58 29.82
C SER A 29 30.87 -18.72 29.81
N ILE A 30 30.78 -17.47 30.33
CA ILE A 30 31.82 -16.39 30.35
C ILE A 30 32.06 -15.76 28.95
N GLY A 31 32.19 -14.45 28.73
CA GLY A 31 32.09 -13.21 29.53
C GLY A 31 32.32 -12.01 28.57
N SER A 32 32.31 -10.71 28.92
CA SER A 32 32.07 -9.98 30.17
C SER A 32 31.60 -8.53 29.84
N ALA A 33 31.34 -7.68 30.83
CA ALA A 33 30.79 -6.32 30.65
C ALA A 33 31.84 -5.20 30.51
N ALA A 34 31.42 -4.07 29.93
CA ALA A 34 31.98 -2.73 30.12
C ALA A 34 30.91 -1.64 29.84
N SER A 35 31.08 -0.42 30.36
CA SER A 35 30.06 0.65 30.38
C SER A 35 30.68 2.05 30.19
N ILE A 36 29.85 3.11 30.34
CA ILE A 36 30.18 4.56 30.26
C ILE A 36 30.20 5.09 28.79
N GLY A 37 29.66 6.26 28.46
CA GLY A 37 29.00 7.30 29.28
C GLY A 37 28.25 8.36 28.44
N SER A 38 27.68 9.38 29.08
CA SER A 38 26.76 10.36 28.45
C SER A 38 27.44 11.61 27.87
N ALA A 39 26.87 12.16 26.80
CA ALA A 39 26.98 13.59 26.45
C ALA A 39 25.70 14.07 25.73
N ALA A 40 25.36 15.34 25.91
CA ALA A 40 24.23 16.03 25.27
C ALA A 40 24.73 16.98 24.14
N PRO A 41 23.87 17.49 23.24
CA PRO A 41 24.30 18.01 21.93
C PRO A 41 24.49 19.54 21.86
N PRO A 42 25.23 20.03 20.84
CA PRO A 42 25.00 21.32 20.19
C PRO A 42 24.16 21.14 18.89
N ALA A 43 23.69 22.25 18.30
CA ALA A 43 22.69 22.25 17.23
C ALA A 43 23.15 22.88 15.90
N GLU A 44 22.31 22.69 14.88
CA GLU A 44 22.25 23.35 13.55
C GLU A 44 23.40 23.15 12.54
N GLY A 45 22.99 22.84 11.31
CA GLY A 45 23.83 22.67 10.11
C GLY A 45 22.98 22.12 8.96
N GLY A 46 22.78 22.90 7.90
CA GLY A 46 21.82 22.60 6.82
C GLY A 46 22.24 21.44 5.88
N LEU A 47 21.26 20.82 5.22
CA LEU A 47 21.47 19.76 4.24
C LEU A 47 21.73 20.33 2.83
N GLU A 48 22.75 19.79 2.16
CA GLU A 48 22.77 19.62 0.69
C GLU A 48 23.31 18.21 0.33
N PRO A 49 22.99 17.66 -0.86
CA PRO A 49 23.05 16.21 -1.09
C PRO A 49 24.42 15.67 -1.52
N ALA A 50 24.89 14.62 -0.85
CA ALA A 50 26.14 13.92 -1.17
C ALA A 50 26.01 12.99 -2.39
N ALA A 51 26.31 13.49 -3.59
CA ALA A 51 26.36 12.69 -4.81
C ALA A 51 27.51 11.65 -4.80
N ARG A 52 27.18 10.35 -4.85
CA ARG A 52 28.17 9.26 -4.96
C ARG A 52 28.94 9.36 -6.29
N ARG A 53 30.21 9.76 -6.25
CA ARG A 53 31.10 9.72 -7.42
C ARG A 53 31.35 8.29 -7.90
N GLY A 54 30.80 7.94 -9.06
CA GLY A 54 31.14 6.72 -9.78
C GLY A 54 32.63 6.66 -10.13
N ARG A 55 33.28 5.53 -9.85
CA ARG A 55 34.73 5.34 -10.04
C ARG A 55 35.03 5.05 -11.52
N ALA A 56 35.19 6.10 -12.32
CA ALA A 56 35.45 5.99 -13.76
C ALA A 56 36.65 5.06 -14.07
N GLY A 57 36.41 4.04 -14.90
CA GLY A 57 37.40 3.00 -15.23
C GLY A 57 38.61 3.51 -16.03
N PRO A 58 39.70 2.70 -16.13
CA PRO A 58 40.95 3.14 -16.73
C PRO A 58 40.81 3.65 -18.18
N ALA A 59 39.92 3.06 -18.98
CA ALA A 59 39.63 3.51 -20.34
C ALA A 59 39.09 4.96 -20.42
N ALA A 60 38.33 5.40 -19.42
CA ALA A 60 37.82 6.77 -19.35
C ALA A 60 38.93 7.77 -18.98
N ARG A 61 39.83 7.40 -18.06
CA ARG A 61 41.03 8.19 -17.74
C ARG A 61 41.95 8.34 -18.96
N LEU A 62 42.14 7.27 -19.74
CA LEU A 62 42.98 7.30 -20.94
C LEU A 62 42.44 8.30 -21.98
N ARG A 63 41.13 8.26 -22.27
CA ARG A 63 40.47 9.20 -23.20
C ARG A 63 40.53 10.65 -22.72
N LEU A 64 40.42 10.90 -21.41
CA LEU A 64 40.55 12.25 -20.85
C LEU A 64 42.00 12.76 -20.93
N HIS A 65 42.98 11.89 -20.68
CA HIS A 65 44.40 12.23 -20.78
C HIS A 65 44.83 12.53 -22.23
N GLN A 66 44.37 11.74 -23.20
CA GLN A 66 44.59 12.04 -24.63
C GLN A 66 43.93 13.37 -25.06
N ARG A 67 42.76 13.71 -24.55
CA ARG A 67 42.12 15.03 -24.82
C ARG A 67 42.89 16.19 -24.18
N LEU A 68 43.49 16.00 -23.01
CA LEU A 68 44.35 17.00 -22.38
C LEU A 68 45.68 17.20 -23.12
N LEU A 69 46.33 16.10 -23.56
CA LEU A 69 47.53 16.17 -24.38
C LEU A 69 47.27 16.88 -25.71
N ALA A 70 46.18 16.54 -26.42
CA ALA A 70 45.78 17.20 -27.65
C ALA A 70 45.50 18.70 -27.46
N LEU A 71 44.88 19.11 -26.35
CA LEU A 71 44.70 20.53 -26.01
C LEU A 71 46.01 21.25 -25.71
N GLN A 72 46.98 20.57 -25.09
CA GLN A 72 48.27 21.15 -24.73
C GLN A 72 49.18 21.33 -25.95
N GLU A 73 49.19 20.38 -26.90
CA GLU A 73 49.84 20.57 -28.22
C GLU A 73 49.20 21.74 -28.99
N LEU A 74 47.87 21.85 -28.99
CA LEU A 74 47.14 22.96 -29.63
C LEU A 74 47.50 24.32 -28.99
N GLN A 75 47.81 24.35 -27.70
CA GLN A 75 48.17 25.57 -26.99
C GLN A 75 49.62 26.02 -27.25
N GLU A 76 50.58 25.10 -27.43
CA GLU A 76 51.94 25.46 -27.88
C GLU A 76 51.96 25.89 -29.35
N LEU A 77 51.24 25.18 -30.24
CA LEU A 77 51.07 25.59 -31.64
C LEU A 77 50.49 27.01 -31.77
N LEU A 78 49.54 27.38 -30.89
CA LEU A 78 49.01 28.75 -30.83
C LEU A 78 50.04 29.79 -30.38
N LYS A 79 50.97 29.45 -29.48
CA LYS A 79 52.07 30.37 -29.11
C LYS A 79 53.04 30.57 -30.27
N GLU A 80 53.46 29.49 -30.93
CA GLU A 80 54.32 29.59 -32.12
C GLU A 80 53.65 30.44 -33.21
N PHE A 81 52.34 30.27 -33.44
CA PHE A 81 51.58 31.04 -34.42
C PHE A 81 51.54 32.54 -34.10
N VAL A 82 51.34 32.91 -32.83
CA VAL A 82 51.37 34.31 -32.37
C VAL A 82 52.78 34.91 -32.50
N THR A 83 53.83 34.16 -32.15
CA THR A 83 55.22 34.63 -32.28
C THR A 83 55.62 34.81 -33.75
N MET A 84 55.28 33.86 -34.62
CA MET A 84 55.54 33.91 -36.06
C MET A 84 54.81 35.06 -36.77
N CYS A 85 53.68 35.53 -36.24
CA CYS A 85 52.93 36.63 -36.84
C CYS A 85 53.57 38.03 -36.61
N SER A 86 54.71 38.11 -35.91
CA SER A 86 55.44 39.36 -35.65
C SER A 86 56.45 39.77 -36.74
N LEU A 87 56.83 38.86 -37.66
CA LEU A 87 57.76 39.16 -38.76
C LEU A 87 57.05 39.21 -40.11
N ASN A 88 57.03 40.40 -40.73
CA ASN A 88 56.42 40.64 -42.04
C ASN A 88 57.21 39.95 -43.18
N CYS A 89 56.75 38.79 -43.64
CA CYS A 89 57.18 38.22 -44.92
C CYS A 89 56.05 37.44 -45.60
N CYS A 90 55.43 38.02 -46.64
CA CYS A 90 54.22 37.47 -47.27
C CYS A 90 54.43 36.11 -47.96
N SER A 91 55.65 35.81 -48.44
CA SER A 91 55.94 34.59 -49.21
C SER A 91 55.77 33.29 -48.42
N PHE A 92 55.96 33.30 -47.10
CA PHE A 92 55.88 32.08 -46.29
C PHE A 92 54.45 31.59 -46.05
N ARG A 93 53.45 32.48 -46.01
CA ARG A 93 52.04 32.10 -45.79
C ARG A 93 51.50 31.19 -46.90
N ALA A 94 51.86 31.45 -48.16
CA ALA A 94 51.41 30.65 -49.29
C ALA A 94 51.94 29.21 -49.24
N LEU A 95 53.24 29.04 -48.95
CA LEU A 95 53.85 27.72 -48.88
C LEU A 95 53.35 26.92 -47.67
N PHE A 96 53.18 27.56 -46.52
CA PHE A 96 52.66 26.90 -45.32
C PHE A 96 51.20 26.47 -45.49
N LEU A 97 50.33 27.30 -46.10
CA LEU A 97 48.96 26.92 -46.43
C LEU A 97 48.88 25.72 -47.41
N LEU A 98 49.74 25.68 -48.43
CA LEU A 98 49.79 24.54 -49.37
C LEU A 98 50.25 23.24 -48.69
N LEU A 99 51.16 23.33 -47.72
CA LEU A 99 51.59 22.17 -46.93
C LEU A 99 50.51 21.73 -45.91
N PHE A 100 49.83 22.67 -45.25
CA PHE A 100 48.74 22.37 -44.31
C PHE A 100 47.51 21.77 -45.02
N CYS A 101 47.17 22.26 -46.22
CA CYS A 101 46.13 21.62 -47.04
C CYS A 101 46.50 20.19 -47.47
N ARG A 102 47.80 19.87 -47.60
CA ARG A 102 48.27 18.50 -47.89
C ARG A 102 48.28 17.60 -46.65
N SER A 103 48.49 18.12 -45.45
CA SER A 103 48.41 17.33 -44.20
C SER A 103 47.00 17.19 -43.65
N MET A 104 46.08 18.09 -44.02
CA MET A 104 44.64 17.96 -43.72
C MET A 104 43.86 17.06 -44.71
N GLN A 105 44.57 16.33 -45.57
CA GLN A 105 44.02 15.15 -46.22
C GLN A 105 43.84 14.04 -45.16
N ILE A 106 42.79 14.15 -44.35
CA ILE A 106 42.32 13.02 -43.53
C ILE A 106 42.12 11.87 -44.51
N PRO A 107 42.83 10.72 -44.35
CA PRO A 107 42.51 9.55 -45.16
C PRO A 107 41.08 9.19 -44.81
N GLU A 108 40.19 9.28 -45.79
CA GLU A 108 38.79 8.91 -45.61
C GLU A 108 38.77 7.46 -45.16
N ALA A 109 38.52 7.27 -43.86
CA ALA A 109 38.39 5.95 -43.31
C ALA A 109 37.11 5.40 -43.90
N GLU A 110 37.26 4.59 -44.95
CA GLU A 110 36.43 3.40 -45.13
C GLU A 110 36.47 2.63 -43.81
N GLY A 111 35.61 3.05 -42.88
CA GLY A 111 35.31 2.30 -41.70
C GLY A 111 34.91 0.94 -42.20
N LYS A 112 35.65 -0.10 -41.81
CA LYS A 112 35.41 -1.47 -42.25
C LYS A 112 33.97 -1.80 -41.90
N SER A 113 33.09 -1.65 -42.88
CA SER A 113 31.72 -2.09 -42.81
C SER A 113 31.83 -3.58 -42.51
N GLU A 114 31.33 -3.99 -41.34
CA GLU A 114 31.21 -5.40 -41.01
C GLU A 114 30.49 -6.02 -42.22
N ILE A 115 31.15 -6.91 -42.97
CA ILE A 115 30.68 -7.27 -44.31
C ILE A 115 29.45 -8.16 -44.13
N LEU A 116 28.29 -7.51 -44.02
CA LEU A 116 26.99 -8.13 -43.87
C LEU A 116 26.82 -9.17 -44.98
N PRO A 117 26.26 -10.35 -44.69
CA PRO A 117 25.91 -11.33 -45.72
C PRO A 117 25.22 -10.66 -46.93
N PRO A 118 25.57 -11.05 -48.17
CA PRO A 118 25.13 -10.32 -49.37
C PRO A 118 23.60 -10.26 -49.50
N THR A 119 22.88 -11.23 -48.95
CA THR A 119 21.41 -11.22 -48.81
C THR A 119 20.92 -10.01 -48.00
N ILE A 120 21.56 -9.68 -46.88
CA ILE A 120 21.18 -8.56 -46.01
C ILE A 120 21.59 -7.24 -46.65
N GLN A 121 22.73 -7.17 -47.32
CA GLN A 121 23.10 -6.00 -48.13
C GLN A 121 22.08 -5.72 -49.25
N LYS A 122 21.60 -6.77 -49.94
CA LYS A 122 20.53 -6.69 -50.96
C LYS A 122 19.22 -6.14 -50.36
N ILE A 123 18.83 -6.59 -49.15
CA ILE A 123 17.60 -6.15 -48.46
C ILE A 123 17.69 -4.70 -47.99
N ILE A 124 18.82 -4.28 -47.40
CA ILE A 124 18.97 -2.92 -46.84
C ILE A 124 19.18 -1.86 -47.93
N LYS A 125 19.72 -2.22 -49.10
CA LYS A 125 20.04 -1.29 -50.18
C LYS A 125 18.78 -0.64 -50.78
N GLY A 126 18.49 0.59 -50.35
CA GLY A 126 17.32 1.37 -50.76
C GLY A 126 16.14 1.29 -49.78
N TYR A 127 16.29 0.58 -48.67
CA TYR A 127 15.25 0.51 -47.63
C TYR A 127 15.12 1.84 -46.88
N ASN A 128 13.93 2.45 -46.89
CA ASN A 128 13.64 3.67 -46.14
C ASN A 128 12.85 3.36 -44.86
N LYS A 129 13.54 3.39 -43.71
CA LYS A 129 12.97 3.10 -42.38
C LYS A 129 11.94 4.12 -41.89
N TYR A 130 11.89 5.32 -42.46
CA TYR A 130 10.93 6.36 -42.05
C TYR A 130 9.55 6.16 -42.67
N LEU A 131 9.42 5.29 -43.68
CA LEU A 131 8.15 4.93 -44.31
C LEU A 131 7.68 3.56 -43.81
N ARG A 132 6.45 3.52 -43.29
CA ARG A 132 5.79 2.26 -42.93
C ARG A 132 5.61 1.36 -44.18
N PRO A 133 5.56 0.03 -44.01
CA PRO A 133 5.08 -0.87 -45.06
C PRO A 133 3.72 -0.42 -45.60
N PHE A 134 3.41 -0.75 -46.85
CA PHE A 134 2.11 -0.48 -47.48
C PHE A 134 1.63 0.98 -47.37
N PHE A 135 2.54 1.97 -47.44
CA PHE A 135 2.22 3.40 -47.26
C PHE A 135 0.97 3.85 -48.04
N ASP A 136 0.90 3.52 -49.33
CA ASP A 136 -0.24 3.82 -50.21
C ASP A 136 -1.31 2.69 -50.28
N ASN A 137 -1.04 1.54 -49.65
CA ASN A 137 -1.78 0.27 -49.83
C ASN A 137 -2.55 -0.16 -48.55
N GLY A 138 -2.98 0.79 -47.71
CA GLY A 138 -3.81 0.54 -46.52
C GLY A 138 -3.01 0.25 -45.23
N PRO A 139 -3.70 -0.21 -44.15
CA PRO A 139 -3.10 -0.32 -42.81
C PRO A 139 -2.17 -1.52 -42.65
N VAL A 140 -1.04 -1.31 -41.97
CA VAL A 140 -0.13 -2.39 -41.57
C VAL A 140 -0.74 -3.18 -40.43
N SER A 141 -1.07 -4.45 -40.67
CA SER A 141 -1.62 -5.36 -39.66
C SER A 141 -0.51 -5.93 -38.77
N VAL A 142 -0.45 -5.51 -37.51
CA VAL A 142 0.54 -5.94 -36.50
C VAL A 142 -0.08 -6.90 -35.49
N GLY A 143 0.33 -8.17 -35.55
CA GLY A 143 -0.09 -9.23 -34.64
C GLY A 143 0.74 -9.25 -33.37
N MET A 144 0.09 -8.99 -32.24
CA MET A 144 0.70 -8.91 -30.91
C MET A 144 0.58 -10.24 -30.15
N SER A 145 1.57 -10.52 -29.30
CA SER A 145 1.58 -11.61 -28.32
C SER A 145 2.52 -11.23 -27.18
N MET A 146 2.24 -11.70 -25.96
CA MET A 146 2.97 -11.33 -24.75
C MET A 146 3.25 -12.59 -23.92
N ASP A 147 4.42 -12.67 -23.29
CA ASP A 147 4.59 -13.52 -22.11
C ASP A 147 4.84 -12.61 -20.91
N ILE A 148 4.15 -12.81 -19.79
CA ILE A 148 4.49 -12.18 -18.51
C ILE A 148 5.54 -13.05 -17.83
N ALA A 149 6.71 -12.47 -17.59
CA ALA A 149 7.83 -13.15 -16.93
C ALA A 149 7.71 -13.07 -15.39
N SER A 150 7.28 -11.90 -14.90
CA SER A 150 7.03 -11.65 -13.48
C SER A 150 6.11 -10.43 -13.30
N ILE A 151 5.38 -10.40 -12.19
CA ILE A 151 4.85 -9.17 -11.60
C ILE A 151 5.68 -8.94 -10.35
N ASP A 152 6.56 -7.94 -10.41
CA ASP A 152 7.69 -7.78 -9.50
C ASP A 152 7.31 -7.03 -8.21
N THR A 153 6.44 -6.03 -8.33
CA THR A 153 5.89 -5.28 -7.19
C THR A 153 4.43 -4.91 -7.47
N ILE A 154 3.60 -4.89 -6.43
CA ILE A 154 2.26 -4.30 -6.45
C ILE A 154 2.26 -3.21 -5.36
N SER A 155 1.69 -2.05 -5.65
CA SER A 155 1.68 -0.91 -4.74
C SER A 155 0.28 -0.32 -4.59
N GLU A 156 -0.43 -0.78 -3.56
CA GLU A 156 -1.69 -0.20 -3.08
C GLU A 156 -1.49 1.27 -2.63
N ILE A 157 -0.24 1.63 -2.31
CA ILE A 157 0.17 2.98 -1.89
C ILE A 157 0.13 3.95 -3.07
N ASN A 158 0.68 3.55 -4.21
CA ASN A 158 0.85 4.42 -5.38
C ASN A 158 -0.21 4.18 -6.47
N MET A 159 -1.07 3.16 -6.32
CA MET A 159 -1.99 2.67 -7.34
C MET A 159 -1.24 2.29 -8.62
N ASP A 160 -0.27 1.39 -8.49
CA ASP A 160 0.45 0.77 -9.62
C ASP A 160 0.91 -0.65 -9.32
N TYR A 161 1.32 -1.34 -10.40
CA TYR A 161 2.06 -2.59 -10.36
C TYR A 161 3.26 -2.49 -11.30
N THR A 162 4.36 -3.16 -10.98
CA THR A 162 5.50 -3.34 -11.87
C THR A 162 5.49 -4.75 -12.44
N ALA A 163 5.50 -4.89 -13.75
CA ALA A 163 5.55 -6.16 -14.45
C ALA A 163 6.71 -6.21 -15.44
N THR A 164 7.34 -7.38 -15.55
CA THR A 164 8.33 -7.69 -16.58
C THR A 164 7.69 -8.58 -17.64
N ILE A 165 7.65 -8.09 -18.88
CA ILE A 165 6.97 -8.73 -20.01
C ILE A 165 7.91 -8.92 -21.21
N PHE A 166 7.67 -9.98 -21.97
CA PHE A 166 8.22 -10.19 -23.31
C PHE A 166 7.14 -9.86 -24.34
N LEU A 167 7.18 -8.65 -24.91
CA LEU A 167 6.28 -8.25 -25.99
C LEU A 167 6.82 -8.77 -27.32
N ARG A 168 5.99 -9.51 -28.06
CA ARG A 168 6.25 -10.02 -29.41
C ARG A 168 5.29 -9.38 -30.40
N GLN A 169 5.84 -8.90 -31.51
CA GLN A 169 5.12 -8.21 -32.56
C GLN A 169 5.42 -8.89 -33.91
N ARG A 170 4.41 -9.03 -34.75
CA ARG A 170 4.56 -9.55 -36.12
C ARG A 170 3.88 -8.65 -37.13
N TRP A 171 4.60 -8.22 -38.14
CA TRP A 171 4.05 -7.54 -39.32
C TRP A 171 4.68 -8.14 -40.58
N THR A 172 4.21 -7.74 -41.75
CA THR A 172 4.82 -8.09 -43.04
C THR A 172 5.28 -6.84 -43.75
N ASP A 173 6.46 -6.90 -44.37
CA ASP A 173 7.02 -5.84 -45.19
C ASP A 173 7.58 -6.45 -46.48
N GLU A 174 6.96 -6.12 -47.61
CA GLU A 174 7.32 -6.66 -48.93
C GLU A 174 8.75 -6.29 -49.33
N ARG A 175 9.29 -5.18 -48.79
CA ARG A 175 10.67 -4.72 -49.02
C ARG A 175 11.71 -5.64 -48.37
N LEU A 176 11.29 -6.52 -47.46
CA LEU A 176 12.14 -7.45 -46.72
C LEU A 176 12.02 -8.90 -47.21
N CYS A 177 11.28 -9.16 -48.29
CA CYS A 177 11.23 -10.46 -48.95
C CYS A 177 12.60 -10.86 -49.52
N PHE A 178 12.99 -12.13 -49.40
CA PHE A 178 14.28 -12.62 -49.90
C PHE A 178 14.26 -14.08 -50.32
N ASP A 179 15.15 -14.41 -51.25
CA ASP A 179 15.28 -15.74 -51.85
C ASP A 179 15.88 -16.75 -50.84
N GLY A 180 15.07 -17.66 -50.30
CA GLY A 180 15.57 -18.77 -49.48
C GLY A 180 14.52 -19.47 -48.61
N ASN A 181 14.84 -20.65 -48.08
CA ASN A 181 13.92 -21.46 -47.25
C ASN A 181 14.16 -21.32 -45.73
N LYS A 182 15.07 -20.44 -45.30
CA LYS A 182 15.44 -20.26 -43.88
C LYS A 182 15.24 -18.81 -43.47
N SER A 183 14.53 -18.59 -42.37
CA SER A 183 14.41 -17.27 -41.72
C SER A 183 15.76 -16.77 -41.22
N LEU A 184 16.05 -15.49 -41.41
CA LEU A 184 17.24 -14.83 -40.89
C LEU A 184 16.96 -14.32 -39.47
N SER A 185 17.68 -14.83 -38.46
CA SER A 185 17.75 -14.22 -37.13
C SER A 185 18.90 -13.22 -37.12
N LEU A 186 18.66 -11.99 -36.67
CA LEU A 186 19.61 -10.87 -36.81
C LEU A 186 19.93 -10.23 -35.44
N ASP A 187 21.07 -9.58 -35.35
CA ASP A 187 21.53 -8.85 -34.16
C ASP A 187 20.62 -7.65 -33.86
N GLY A 188 20.38 -7.36 -32.57
CA GLY A 188 19.52 -6.26 -32.13
C GLY A 188 19.92 -4.89 -32.67
N ARG A 189 21.21 -4.66 -32.93
CA ARG A 189 21.73 -3.42 -33.55
C ARG A 189 21.19 -3.18 -34.97
N LEU A 190 20.80 -4.24 -35.69
CA LEU A 190 20.25 -4.10 -37.04
C LEU A 190 18.82 -3.54 -37.05
N VAL A 191 18.11 -3.60 -35.92
CA VAL A 191 16.74 -3.10 -35.78
C VAL A 191 16.67 -1.60 -36.07
N GLU A 192 17.72 -0.84 -35.75
CA GLU A 192 17.77 0.62 -35.97
C GLU A 192 17.76 1.03 -37.46
N MET A 193 17.99 0.11 -38.38
CA MET A 193 17.90 0.33 -39.83
C MET A 193 16.56 -0.09 -40.44
N LEU A 194 15.67 -0.70 -39.66
CA LEU A 194 14.37 -1.20 -40.10
C LEU A 194 13.24 -0.30 -39.58
N TRP A 195 12.05 -0.42 -40.19
CA TRP A 195 10.84 0.19 -39.64
C TRP A 195 10.28 -0.74 -38.57
N VAL A 196 9.84 -0.17 -37.45
CA VAL A 196 9.23 -0.88 -36.31
C VAL A 196 8.02 -0.04 -35.88
N PRO A 197 6.85 -0.65 -35.60
CA PRO A 197 5.69 0.10 -35.15
C PRO A 197 5.91 0.71 -33.76
N ASP A 198 5.37 1.90 -33.57
CA ASP A 198 5.51 2.79 -32.42
C ASP A 198 4.59 2.41 -31.24
N THR A 199 4.65 1.14 -30.83
CA THR A 199 3.84 0.62 -29.73
C THR A 199 4.29 1.20 -28.39
N PHE A 200 3.39 1.93 -27.71
CA PHE A 200 3.60 2.43 -26.34
C PHE A 200 2.62 1.78 -25.36
N ILE A 201 2.88 1.97 -24.06
CA ILE A 201 2.06 1.47 -22.96
C ILE A 201 1.36 2.68 -22.34
N VAL A 202 0.03 2.73 -22.37
CA VAL A 202 -0.73 3.96 -22.08
C VAL A 202 -0.55 4.42 -20.62
N ASP A 203 -0.84 3.56 -19.66
CA ASP A 203 -0.80 3.90 -18.22
C ASP A 203 0.60 3.73 -17.58
N SER A 204 1.68 3.68 -18.39
CA SER A 204 3.05 3.50 -17.92
C SER A 204 3.58 4.76 -17.21
N LYS A 205 3.67 4.70 -15.88
CA LYS A 205 4.36 5.74 -15.08
C LYS A 205 5.87 5.74 -15.34
N LYS A 206 6.47 4.55 -15.51
CA LYS A 206 7.90 4.33 -15.81
C LYS A 206 8.05 3.05 -16.62
N SER A 207 8.93 3.03 -17.63
CA SER A 207 9.26 1.83 -18.40
C SER A 207 10.75 1.75 -18.72
N PHE A 208 11.29 0.54 -18.76
CA PHE A 208 12.70 0.24 -19.01
C PHE A 208 12.84 -0.94 -19.99
N LEU A 209 13.79 -0.81 -20.93
CA LEU A 209 14.19 -1.88 -21.86
C LEU A 209 15.50 -2.49 -21.38
N HIS A 210 15.56 -3.82 -21.29
CA HIS A 210 16.74 -4.50 -20.73
C HIS A 210 17.92 -4.49 -21.71
N ASP A 211 19.03 -3.88 -21.28
CA ASP A 211 20.26 -3.66 -22.07
C ASP A 211 21.43 -4.59 -21.70
N VAL A 212 21.33 -5.34 -20.59
CA VAL A 212 22.37 -6.24 -20.10
C VAL A 212 22.17 -7.66 -20.62
N THR A 213 23.20 -8.36 -21.12
CA THR A 213 24.57 -7.89 -21.47
C THR A 213 24.65 -7.25 -22.85
N VAL A 214 23.59 -7.38 -23.65
CA VAL A 214 23.32 -6.73 -24.92
C VAL A 214 21.82 -6.37 -24.89
N GLU A 215 21.38 -5.39 -25.68
CA GLU A 215 19.96 -5.08 -25.83
C GLU A 215 19.12 -6.34 -26.07
N ASN A 216 18.11 -6.55 -25.23
CA ASN A 216 17.21 -7.71 -25.29
C ASN A 216 16.14 -7.51 -26.37
N ARG A 217 16.61 -7.26 -27.60
CA ARG A 217 15.86 -7.08 -28.85
C ARG A 217 16.18 -8.26 -29.78
N LEU A 218 15.23 -9.16 -29.98
CA LEU A 218 15.30 -10.23 -30.98
C LEU A 218 14.53 -9.79 -32.23
N ILE A 219 15.17 -9.87 -33.39
CA ILE A 219 14.48 -9.72 -34.68
C ILE A 219 14.76 -10.91 -35.60
N ARG A 220 13.72 -11.38 -36.28
CA ARG A 220 13.77 -12.54 -37.17
C ARG A 220 12.90 -12.30 -38.40
N ILE A 221 13.53 -12.22 -39.57
CA ILE A 221 12.86 -12.00 -40.86
C ILE A 221 12.63 -13.36 -41.53
N TYR A 222 11.40 -13.61 -41.96
CA TYR A 222 11.02 -14.80 -42.73
C TYR A 222 11.07 -14.48 -44.24
N PRO A 223 11.30 -15.47 -45.11
CA PRO A 223 11.51 -15.22 -46.56
C PRO A 223 10.36 -14.49 -47.26
N ASN A 224 9.14 -14.62 -46.74
CA ASN A 224 7.92 -13.96 -47.20
C ASN A 224 7.75 -12.51 -46.71
N GLY A 225 8.81 -11.87 -46.20
CA GLY A 225 8.77 -10.50 -45.68
C GLY A 225 8.11 -10.35 -44.30
N THR A 226 7.59 -11.41 -43.69
CA THR A 226 7.11 -11.35 -42.30
C THR A 226 8.28 -11.12 -41.34
N VAL A 227 8.17 -10.11 -40.49
CA VAL A 227 9.12 -9.82 -39.41
C VAL A 227 8.51 -10.27 -38.09
N LEU A 228 9.29 -10.99 -37.28
CA LEU A 228 9.03 -11.19 -35.86
C LEU A 228 10.02 -10.33 -35.07
N TYR A 229 9.49 -9.38 -34.31
CA TYR A 229 10.22 -8.58 -33.34
C TYR A 229 9.82 -9.01 -31.92
N ALA A 230 10.77 -9.09 -31.00
CA ALA A 230 10.50 -9.41 -29.60
C ALA A 230 11.43 -8.61 -28.67
N ILE A 231 10.84 -8.03 -27.62
CA ILE A 231 11.53 -7.16 -26.65
C ILE A 231 11.15 -7.50 -25.22
N ARG A 232 12.12 -7.39 -24.30
CA ARG A 232 11.89 -7.46 -22.86
C ARG A 232 11.72 -6.06 -22.27
N ILE A 233 10.56 -5.81 -21.69
CA ILE A 233 10.18 -4.55 -21.04
C ILE A 233 9.93 -4.83 -19.56
N THR A 234 10.44 -3.99 -18.66
CA THR A 234 9.87 -3.87 -17.31
C THR A 234 9.14 -2.52 -17.24
N THR A 235 7.90 -2.54 -16.81
CA THR A 235 7.02 -1.37 -16.81
C THR A 235 6.27 -1.27 -15.48
N THR A 236 6.19 -0.06 -14.93
CA THR A 236 5.35 0.29 -13.77
C THR A 236 4.11 1.00 -14.29
N VAL A 237 2.97 0.34 -14.19
CA VAL A 237 1.71 0.70 -14.85
C VAL A 237 0.66 1.04 -13.80
N SER A 238 -0.10 2.11 -14.02
CA SER A 238 -1.16 2.54 -13.11
C SER A 238 -2.28 1.50 -13.03
N CYS A 239 -2.76 1.21 -11.83
CA CYS A 239 -3.96 0.39 -11.61
C CYS A 239 -4.75 0.97 -10.43
N SER A 240 -5.97 1.43 -10.70
CA SER A 240 -6.86 2.03 -9.70
C SER A 240 -7.57 0.96 -8.88
N MET A 241 -6.97 0.58 -7.74
CA MET A 241 -7.45 -0.50 -6.87
C MET A 241 -8.55 -0.03 -5.91
N ASP A 242 -9.59 -0.84 -5.74
CA ASP A 242 -10.61 -0.62 -4.70
C ASP A 242 -10.20 -1.31 -3.39
N LEU A 243 -9.83 -0.51 -2.39
CA LEU A 243 -9.38 -0.99 -1.08
C LEU A 243 -10.48 -1.00 -0.02
N THR A 244 -11.76 -0.84 -0.38
CA THR A 244 -12.90 -0.89 0.57
C THR A 244 -12.97 -2.24 1.30
N LYS A 245 -12.84 -3.36 0.57
CA LYS A 245 -12.88 -4.72 1.13
C LYS A 245 -11.55 -5.21 1.73
N TYR A 246 -10.50 -4.39 1.75
CA TYR A 246 -9.16 -4.79 2.20
C TYR A 246 -9.16 -5.41 3.61
N PRO A 247 -8.57 -6.61 3.83
CA PRO A 247 -7.70 -7.40 2.93
C PRO A 247 -8.41 -8.56 2.19
N MET A 248 -9.74 -8.53 2.08
CA MET A 248 -10.57 -9.50 1.33
C MET A 248 -10.85 -9.02 -0.11
N ASP A 249 -9.96 -8.20 -0.65
CA ASP A 249 -10.13 -7.53 -1.93
C ASP A 249 -9.67 -8.37 -3.14
N LYS A 250 -10.38 -8.17 -4.25
CA LYS A 250 -9.94 -8.50 -5.61
C LYS A 250 -9.69 -7.20 -6.37
N GLN A 251 -8.69 -7.20 -7.25
CA GLN A 251 -8.32 -6.06 -8.09
C GLN A 251 -8.23 -6.47 -9.55
N THR A 252 -9.04 -5.88 -10.42
CA THR A 252 -8.93 -6.07 -11.89
C THR A 252 -7.99 -5.01 -12.44
N CYS A 253 -6.76 -5.41 -12.79
CA CYS A 253 -5.77 -4.51 -13.37
C CYS A 253 -5.68 -4.67 -14.89
N THR A 254 -5.30 -3.59 -15.57
CA THR A 254 -5.20 -3.53 -17.03
C THR A 254 -3.79 -3.19 -17.51
N LEU A 255 -3.44 -3.70 -18.68
CA LEU A 255 -2.26 -3.32 -19.44
C LEU A 255 -2.71 -2.92 -20.86
N GLN A 256 -2.57 -1.64 -21.19
CA GLN A 256 -3.02 -1.07 -22.48
C GLN A 256 -1.82 -0.85 -23.41
N LEU A 257 -1.91 -1.36 -24.65
CA LEU A 257 -0.94 -1.18 -25.73
C LEU A 257 -1.57 -0.43 -26.91
N GLU A 258 -0.89 0.61 -27.39
CA GLU A 258 -1.44 1.52 -28.41
C GLU A 258 -0.34 2.04 -29.35
N SER A 259 -0.69 2.53 -30.54
CA SER A 259 0.23 3.20 -31.47
C SER A 259 0.25 4.70 -31.17
N TRP A 260 1.45 5.30 -31.09
CA TRP A 260 1.60 6.70 -30.69
C TRP A 260 1.23 7.71 -31.80
N GLY A 261 1.62 7.43 -33.04
CA GLY A 261 1.49 8.33 -34.19
C GLY A 261 0.65 7.80 -35.34
N TYR A 262 0.52 6.48 -35.50
CA TYR A 262 -0.27 5.88 -36.58
C TYR A 262 -1.73 5.66 -36.18
N ASN A 263 -2.64 6.27 -36.95
CA ASN A 263 -4.07 6.06 -36.78
C ASN A 263 -4.50 4.69 -37.36
N ILE A 264 -5.78 4.34 -37.14
CA ILE A 264 -6.38 3.06 -37.52
C ILE A 264 -6.35 2.73 -39.03
N ASN A 265 -6.15 3.73 -39.91
CA ASN A 265 -5.99 3.53 -41.35
C ASN A 265 -4.52 3.28 -41.76
N ASP A 266 -3.57 3.58 -40.88
CA ASP A 266 -2.13 3.41 -41.10
C ASP A 266 -1.59 2.12 -40.47
N VAL A 267 -2.07 1.78 -39.27
CA VAL A 267 -1.65 0.60 -38.49
C VAL A 267 -2.86 -0.01 -37.79
N MET A 268 -2.92 -1.35 -37.77
CA MET A 268 -3.97 -2.12 -37.10
C MET A 268 -3.36 -3.14 -36.14
N PHE A 269 -3.69 -3.06 -34.85
CA PHE A 269 -3.23 -4.03 -33.84
C PHE A 269 -4.26 -5.13 -33.62
N TYR A 270 -3.80 -6.38 -33.50
CA TYR A 270 -4.65 -7.52 -33.14
C TYR A 270 -3.90 -8.54 -32.27
N TRP A 271 -4.65 -9.28 -31.44
CA TRP A 271 -4.11 -10.39 -30.65
C TRP A 271 -3.94 -11.63 -31.52
N THR A 272 -2.70 -12.13 -31.69
CA THR A 272 -2.33 -13.19 -32.66
C THR A 272 -3.16 -14.49 -32.50
N ARG A 273 -3.64 -14.78 -31.29
CA ARG A 273 -4.44 -15.97 -30.92
C ARG A 273 -5.54 -15.65 -29.89
N GLY A 274 -6.09 -14.43 -29.86
CA GLY A 274 -7.00 -14.01 -28.77
C GLY A 274 -6.33 -14.13 -27.40
N ASN A 275 -6.99 -14.71 -26.39
CA ASN A 275 -6.41 -14.87 -25.04
C ASN A 275 -5.08 -15.65 -25.05
N ASP A 276 -4.95 -16.72 -25.85
CA ASP A 276 -3.70 -17.52 -26.04
C ASP A 276 -2.51 -16.71 -26.60
N SER A 277 -2.70 -15.43 -26.92
CA SER A 277 -1.64 -14.49 -27.23
C SER A 277 -0.82 -14.11 -25.99
N VAL A 278 -1.42 -14.14 -24.81
CA VAL A 278 -0.80 -13.87 -23.50
C VAL A 278 -0.51 -15.18 -22.80
N ARG A 279 0.66 -15.31 -22.15
CA ARG A 279 1.09 -16.53 -21.43
C ARG A 279 1.96 -16.18 -20.21
N GLY A 280 2.26 -17.19 -19.39
CA GLY A 280 3.19 -17.10 -18.26
C GLY A 280 2.48 -16.94 -16.90
N LEU A 281 1.23 -16.47 -16.89
CA LEU A 281 0.42 -16.27 -15.69
C LEU A 281 0.33 -17.54 -14.83
N ASP A 282 0.11 -18.69 -15.46
CA ASP A 282 -0.01 -20.02 -14.81
C ASP A 282 1.24 -20.42 -14.01
N THR A 283 2.38 -19.77 -14.28
CA THR A 283 3.67 -20.00 -13.60
C THR A 283 4.07 -18.89 -12.63
N LEU A 284 3.27 -17.84 -12.48
CA LEU A 284 3.57 -16.73 -11.56
C LEU A 284 3.29 -17.13 -10.11
N GLN A 285 4.33 -17.11 -9.27
CA GLN A 285 4.20 -17.19 -7.82
C GLN A 285 4.38 -15.80 -7.21
N LEU A 286 3.27 -15.23 -6.73
CA LEU A 286 3.23 -13.92 -6.06
C LEU A 286 3.11 -14.13 -4.55
N ALA A 287 3.84 -13.34 -3.75
CA ALA A 287 3.88 -13.53 -2.30
C ALA A 287 2.55 -13.16 -1.61
N GLN A 288 1.97 -12.01 -1.95
CA GLN A 288 0.79 -11.45 -1.29
C GLN A 288 -0.52 -11.65 -2.07
N TYR A 289 -0.44 -12.15 -3.29
CA TYR A 289 -1.58 -12.25 -4.22
C TYR A 289 -1.60 -13.62 -4.94
N THR A 290 -2.71 -13.89 -5.62
CA THR A 290 -2.87 -14.93 -6.64
C THR A 290 -3.55 -14.30 -7.85
N VAL A 291 -3.29 -14.81 -9.05
CA VAL A 291 -4.04 -14.44 -10.26
C VAL A 291 -5.21 -15.42 -10.39
N GLU A 292 -6.45 -14.93 -10.49
CA GLU A 292 -7.63 -15.82 -10.62
C GLU A 292 -8.07 -16.01 -12.08
N ASP A 293 -8.18 -14.94 -12.86
CA ASP A 293 -8.59 -15.00 -14.27
C ASP A 293 -7.92 -13.89 -15.10
N HIS A 294 -7.93 -14.04 -16.43
CA HIS A 294 -7.40 -13.06 -17.37
C HIS A 294 -8.06 -13.13 -18.75
N PHE A 295 -8.20 -11.98 -19.41
CA PHE A 295 -8.72 -11.91 -20.77
C PHE A 295 -8.10 -10.80 -21.61
N THR A 296 -8.22 -10.94 -22.93
CA THR A 296 -7.76 -9.95 -23.91
C THR A 296 -8.95 -9.29 -24.60
N SER A 297 -8.85 -7.99 -24.86
CA SER A 297 -9.82 -7.24 -25.66
C SER A 297 -9.11 -6.38 -26.71
N VAL A 298 -9.79 -6.15 -27.82
CA VAL A 298 -9.43 -5.17 -28.86
C VAL A 298 -10.37 -3.97 -28.68
N SER A 299 -9.82 -2.77 -28.81
CA SER A 299 -10.52 -1.50 -28.61
C SER A 299 -9.89 -0.41 -29.48
N GLU A 300 -10.45 0.79 -29.41
CA GLU A 300 -9.89 1.98 -30.04
C GLU A 300 -9.78 3.11 -29.00
N ALA A 301 -8.78 3.96 -29.15
CA ALA A 301 -8.75 5.27 -28.51
C ALA A 301 -9.24 6.34 -29.48
N VAL A 302 -9.87 7.38 -28.96
CA VAL A 302 -10.36 8.53 -29.72
C VAL A 302 -9.78 9.79 -29.10
N TYR A 303 -8.96 10.50 -29.88
CA TYR A 303 -8.34 11.76 -29.53
C TYR A 303 -8.67 12.83 -30.57
N GLU A 304 -8.36 14.09 -30.28
CA GLU A 304 -8.52 15.21 -31.23
C GLU A 304 -7.74 14.99 -32.55
N THR A 305 -6.66 14.20 -32.50
CA THR A 305 -5.83 13.84 -33.66
C THR A 305 -6.37 12.65 -34.48
N GLY A 306 -7.32 11.86 -33.97
CA GLY A 306 -7.91 10.74 -34.70
C GLY A 306 -8.29 9.52 -33.85
N ARG A 307 -8.48 8.38 -34.54
CA ARG A 307 -8.77 7.06 -33.95
C ARG A 307 -7.53 6.17 -34.00
N TYR A 308 -7.16 5.58 -32.88
CA TYR A 308 -5.92 4.82 -32.71
C TYR A 308 -6.19 3.36 -32.27
N PRO A 309 -5.43 2.37 -32.77
CA PRO A 309 -5.64 0.96 -32.47
C PRO A 309 -5.14 0.62 -31.06
N LYS A 310 -6.04 0.17 -30.17
CA LYS A 310 -5.70 -0.11 -28.76
C LYS A 310 -6.02 -1.54 -28.35
N LEU A 311 -5.00 -2.29 -27.94
CA LEU A 311 -5.17 -3.59 -27.28
C LEU A 311 -5.18 -3.42 -25.77
N VAL A 312 -6.07 -4.13 -25.08
CA VAL A 312 -6.09 -4.17 -23.61
C VAL A 312 -6.02 -5.62 -23.16
N PHE A 313 -5.14 -5.87 -22.20
CA PHE A 313 -5.07 -7.10 -21.43
C PHE A 313 -5.59 -6.82 -20.01
N HIS A 314 -6.48 -7.68 -19.52
CA HIS A 314 -7.11 -7.57 -18.19
C HIS A 314 -6.73 -8.80 -17.37
N PHE A 315 -6.44 -8.62 -16.09
CA PHE A 315 -6.13 -9.72 -15.16
C PHE A 315 -6.63 -9.43 -13.75
N GLU A 316 -7.16 -10.45 -13.07
CA GLU A 316 -7.69 -10.34 -11.72
C GLU A 316 -6.67 -10.82 -10.68
N LEU A 317 -6.30 -9.94 -9.77
CA LEU A 317 -5.46 -10.20 -8.60
C LEU A 317 -6.32 -10.36 -7.35
N LYS A 318 -6.16 -11.47 -6.63
CA LYS A 318 -6.82 -11.74 -5.34
C LYS A 318 -5.81 -11.80 -4.21
N ARG A 319 -6.07 -11.13 -3.09
CA ARG A 319 -5.13 -11.06 -1.96
C ARG A 319 -5.11 -12.36 -1.13
N ASN A 320 -3.91 -12.77 -0.70
CA ASN A 320 -3.70 -13.90 0.20
C ASN A 320 -3.97 -13.49 1.66
N ILE A 321 -5.21 -13.64 2.12
CA ILE A 321 -5.70 -13.15 3.42
C ILE A 321 -4.96 -13.73 4.65
N LEU A 322 -4.38 -14.94 4.56
CA LEU A 322 -3.86 -15.70 5.71
C LEU A 322 -2.84 -14.93 6.55
N TYR A 323 -1.98 -14.13 5.92
CA TYR A 323 -1.02 -13.27 6.62
C TYR A 323 -1.72 -12.31 7.59
N PHE A 324 -2.72 -11.58 7.09
CA PHE A 324 -3.50 -10.60 7.87
C PHE A 324 -4.32 -11.26 8.98
N ILE A 325 -4.81 -12.50 8.76
CA ILE A 325 -5.49 -13.28 9.80
C ILE A 325 -4.57 -13.49 11.00
N LEU A 326 -3.33 -13.94 10.75
CA LEU A 326 -2.37 -14.26 11.81
C LEU A 326 -1.76 -13.01 12.47
N GLU A 327 -1.52 -11.94 11.72
CA GLU A 327 -0.92 -10.70 12.23
C GLU A 327 -1.93 -9.77 12.93
N THR A 328 -3.16 -9.66 12.42
CA THR A 328 -4.13 -8.65 12.89
C THR A 328 -5.39 -9.26 13.51
N TYR A 329 -6.07 -10.20 12.84
CA TYR A 329 -7.36 -10.72 13.34
C TYR A 329 -7.19 -11.60 14.59
N VAL A 330 -6.23 -12.52 14.61
CA VAL A 330 -5.98 -13.39 15.77
C VAL A 330 -5.53 -12.59 17.01
N PRO A 331 -4.56 -11.66 16.94
CA PRO A 331 -4.19 -10.84 18.10
C PRO A 331 -5.31 -9.92 18.58
N SER A 332 -6.10 -9.31 17.68
CA SER A 332 -7.24 -8.49 18.11
C SER A 332 -8.33 -9.31 18.79
N ILE A 333 -8.68 -10.51 18.29
CA ILE A 333 -9.59 -11.44 18.99
C ILE A 333 -9.07 -11.73 20.41
N LEU A 334 -7.79 -12.06 20.55
CA LEU A 334 -7.18 -12.34 21.85
C LEU A 334 -7.24 -11.13 22.80
N LEU A 335 -7.09 -9.90 22.31
CA LEU A 335 -7.27 -8.69 23.11
C LEU A 335 -8.71 -8.50 23.60
N VAL A 336 -9.73 -8.80 22.79
CA VAL A 336 -11.13 -8.72 23.25
C VAL A 336 -11.42 -9.81 24.28
N VAL A 337 -10.92 -11.04 24.08
CA VAL A 337 -11.01 -12.13 25.07
C VAL A 337 -10.39 -11.69 26.40
N LEU A 338 -9.19 -11.11 26.38
CA LEU A 338 -8.52 -10.60 27.58
C LEU A 338 -9.32 -9.49 28.28
N SER A 339 -10.04 -8.63 27.55
CA SER A 339 -10.84 -7.57 28.18
C SER A 339 -12.01 -8.12 29.00
N TRP A 340 -12.72 -9.17 28.55
CA TRP A 340 -13.86 -9.74 29.29
C TRP A 340 -13.46 -10.79 30.33
N VAL A 341 -12.18 -11.24 30.34
CA VAL A 341 -11.62 -12.00 31.48
C VAL A 341 -11.67 -11.17 32.77
N SER A 342 -11.65 -9.84 32.69
CA SER A 342 -11.80 -8.96 33.86
C SER A 342 -13.08 -9.20 34.67
N PHE A 343 -14.19 -9.59 34.04
CA PHE A 343 -15.47 -9.91 34.70
C PHE A 343 -15.41 -11.15 35.61
N TRP A 344 -14.35 -11.97 35.51
CA TRP A 344 -14.12 -13.15 36.35
C TRP A 344 -13.26 -12.85 37.58
N ILE A 345 -12.54 -11.72 37.58
CA ILE A 345 -11.71 -11.26 38.70
C ILE A 345 -12.63 -10.65 39.78
N SER A 346 -12.35 -10.90 41.06
CA SER A 346 -13.13 -10.31 42.17
C SER A 346 -13.19 -8.78 42.12
N GLN A 347 -14.37 -8.20 42.33
CA GLN A 347 -14.59 -6.75 42.31
C GLN A 347 -13.74 -5.96 43.34
N SER A 348 -13.27 -6.62 44.39
CA SER A 348 -12.34 -6.07 45.39
C SER A 348 -10.92 -5.84 44.82
N SER A 349 -10.56 -6.49 43.72
CA SER A 349 -9.23 -6.44 43.09
C SER A 349 -9.12 -5.29 42.09
N VAL A 350 -9.54 -4.10 42.50
CA VAL A 350 -9.59 -2.84 41.72
C VAL A 350 -8.34 -2.61 40.83
N PRO A 351 -7.09 -2.74 41.34
CA PRO A 351 -5.90 -2.49 40.50
C PRO A 351 -5.75 -3.49 39.34
N ALA A 352 -6.17 -4.74 39.52
CA ALA A 352 -6.04 -5.77 38.50
C ALA A 352 -7.03 -5.57 37.33
N ARG A 353 -8.31 -5.27 37.63
CA ARG A 353 -9.31 -4.97 36.59
C ARG A 353 -8.92 -3.72 35.80
N ILE A 354 -8.52 -2.63 36.48
CA ILE A 354 -8.09 -1.38 35.81
C ILE A 354 -6.86 -1.63 34.93
N CYS A 355 -5.84 -2.34 35.43
CA CYS A 355 -4.62 -2.63 34.67
C CYS A 355 -4.95 -3.38 33.37
N ILE A 356 -5.72 -4.47 33.43
CA ILE A 356 -6.11 -5.25 32.25
C ILE A 356 -6.91 -4.41 31.26
N GLY A 357 -7.88 -3.61 31.73
CA GLY A 357 -8.68 -2.74 30.86
C GLY A 357 -7.86 -1.64 30.16
N VAL A 358 -7.00 -0.94 30.90
CA VAL A 358 -6.14 0.12 30.32
C VAL A 358 -5.09 -0.47 29.38
N THR A 359 -4.45 -1.58 29.73
CA THR A 359 -3.47 -2.25 28.86
C THR A 359 -4.13 -2.77 27.58
N THR A 360 -5.31 -3.41 27.64
CA THR A 360 -5.99 -3.89 26.43
C THR A 360 -6.44 -2.75 25.50
N VAL A 361 -6.95 -1.62 26.03
CA VAL A 361 -7.24 -0.42 25.23
C VAL A 361 -5.96 0.12 24.57
N LEU A 362 -4.85 0.22 25.32
CA LEU A 362 -3.58 0.72 24.80
C LEU A 362 -3.03 -0.19 23.68
N THR A 363 -2.92 -1.50 23.92
CA THR A 363 -2.42 -2.45 22.92
C THR A 363 -3.32 -2.51 21.68
N MET A 364 -4.64 -2.42 21.83
CA MET A 364 -5.56 -2.33 20.69
C MET A 364 -5.36 -1.05 19.88
N THR A 365 -5.10 0.07 20.55
CA THR A 365 -4.77 1.36 19.89
C THR A 365 -3.45 1.26 19.13
N THR A 366 -2.43 0.62 19.71
CA THR A 366 -1.16 0.33 19.03
C THR A 366 -1.35 -0.56 17.80
N LEU A 367 -2.14 -1.64 17.91
CA LEU A 367 -2.43 -2.55 16.80
C LEU A 367 -3.18 -1.85 15.66
N MET A 368 -4.19 -1.02 15.97
CA MET A 368 -4.90 -0.22 14.98
C MET A 368 -3.99 0.80 14.27
N MET A 369 -3.06 1.43 15.01
CA MET A 369 -2.07 2.32 14.40
C MET A 369 -1.09 1.56 13.51
N GLY A 370 -0.60 0.40 13.96
CA GLY A 370 0.29 -0.49 13.19
C GLY A 370 -0.34 -0.95 11.88
N ALA A 371 -1.56 -1.48 11.94
CA ALA A 371 -2.33 -1.89 10.76
C ALA A 371 -2.47 -0.74 9.74
N ARG A 372 -2.72 0.50 10.21
CA ARG A 372 -2.78 1.68 9.33
C ARG A 372 -1.43 2.08 8.74
N THR A 373 -0.29 1.90 9.43
CA THR A 373 1.02 2.24 8.83
C THR A 373 1.41 1.41 7.60
N SER A 374 0.70 0.30 7.32
CA SER A 374 0.88 -0.49 6.09
C SER A 374 0.32 0.16 4.81
N LEU A 375 -0.55 1.18 4.92
CA LEU A 375 -1.21 1.83 3.79
C LEU A 375 -1.21 3.37 3.97
N PRO A 376 -1.11 4.19 2.91
CA PRO A 376 -1.10 5.63 3.07
C PRO A 376 -2.48 6.17 3.48
N ASN A 377 -2.47 7.30 4.19
CA ASN A 377 -3.67 8.06 4.55
C ASN A 377 -4.38 8.74 3.35
N ALA A 378 -3.95 8.45 2.11
CA ALA A 378 -4.45 9.10 0.89
C ALA A 378 -5.87 8.64 0.48
N ASN A 379 -6.25 7.41 0.87
CA ASN A 379 -7.55 6.84 0.52
C ASN A 379 -8.59 7.20 1.58
N CYS A 380 -9.45 8.18 1.29
CA CYS A 380 -10.56 8.61 2.15
C CYS A 380 -11.74 7.60 2.13
N PHE A 381 -11.45 6.32 2.38
CA PHE A 381 -12.40 5.21 2.34
C PHE A 381 -12.19 4.29 3.55
N ILE A 382 -13.28 3.96 4.23
CA ILE A 382 -13.29 3.03 5.36
C ILE A 382 -13.03 1.61 4.83
N LYS A 383 -12.01 0.94 5.37
CA LYS A 383 -11.61 -0.42 4.98
C LYS A 383 -12.31 -1.46 5.85
N ALA A 384 -12.54 -2.66 5.33
CA ALA A 384 -13.10 -3.78 6.10
C ALA A 384 -12.29 -4.07 7.39
N ILE A 385 -10.96 -3.97 7.34
CA ILE A 385 -10.09 -4.13 8.51
C ILE A 385 -10.26 -3.02 9.56
N ASP A 386 -10.49 -1.77 9.15
CA ASP A 386 -10.75 -0.65 10.05
C ASP A 386 -12.08 -0.81 10.79
N VAL A 387 -13.10 -1.34 10.11
CA VAL A 387 -14.40 -1.67 10.71
C VAL A 387 -14.21 -2.75 11.78
N TYR A 388 -13.46 -3.82 11.47
CA TYR A 388 -13.20 -4.91 12.42
C TYR A 388 -12.46 -4.44 13.68
N LEU A 389 -11.39 -3.66 13.48
CA LEU A 389 -10.61 -3.11 14.58
C LEU A 389 -11.42 -2.08 15.39
N GLY A 390 -12.31 -1.31 14.74
CA GLY A 390 -13.28 -0.45 15.42
C GLY A 390 -14.25 -1.22 16.31
N ILE A 391 -14.83 -2.32 15.82
CA ILE A 391 -15.71 -3.22 16.58
C ILE A 391 -14.97 -3.77 17.81
N CYS A 392 -13.78 -4.36 17.61
CA CYS A 392 -12.97 -4.91 18.69
C CYS A 392 -12.59 -3.84 19.74
N PHE A 393 -12.27 -2.62 19.31
CA PHE A 393 -12.02 -1.49 20.20
C PHE A 393 -13.27 -1.10 21.01
N SER A 394 -14.46 -1.07 20.39
CA SER A 394 -15.73 -0.81 21.10
C SER A 394 -16.04 -1.86 22.16
N PHE A 395 -15.76 -3.15 21.92
CA PHE A 395 -15.94 -4.19 22.94
C PHE A 395 -14.98 -4.03 24.12
N ILE A 396 -13.69 -3.78 23.85
CA ILE A 396 -12.66 -3.58 24.89
C ILE A 396 -12.98 -2.33 25.74
N PHE A 397 -13.36 -1.22 25.09
CA PHE A 397 -13.81 -0.01 25.78
C PHE A 397 -15.10 -0.24 26.57
N GLY A 398 -16.04 -1.04 26.04
CA GLY A 398 -17.26 -1.45 26.72
C GLY A 398 -17.01 -2.25 28.01
N ALA A 399 -15.98 -3.11 28.03
CA ALA A 399 -15.59 -3.84 29.24
C ALA A 399 -14.95 -2.92 30.30
N LEU A 400 -14.16 -1.93 29.89
CA LEU A 400 -13.64 -0.90 30.79
C LEU A 400 -14.76 -0.01 31.37
N LEU A 401 -15.78 0.31 30.55
CA LEU A 401 -16.94 1.11 30.95
C LEU A 401 -17.87 0.33 31.90
N GLU A 402 -18.11 -0.96 31.65
CA GLU A 402 -18.83 -1.86 32.58
C GLU A 402 -18.19 -1.79 33.96
N TYR A 403 -16.87 -2.01 34.03
CA TYR A 403 -16.16 -2.00 35.30
C TYR A 403 -16.28 -0.65 36.02
N ALA A 404 -16.17 0.47 35.29
CA ALA A 404 -16.33 1.80 35.86
C ALA A 404 -17.74 2.02 36.47
N VAL A 405 -18.79 1.55 35.79
CA VAL A 405 -20.17 1.60 36.29
C VAL A 405 -20.36 0.68 37.51
N THR A 406 -19.93 -0.58 37.43
CA THR A 406 -20.04 -1.56 38.52
C THR A 406 -19.28 -1.11 39.78
N HIS A 407 -18.09 -0.51 39.62
CA HIS A 407 -17.33 0.10 40.71
C HIS A 407 -18.07 1.32 41.30
N PHE A 408 -18.59 2.23 40.48
CA PHE A 408 -19.35 3.40 40.93
C PHE A 408 -20.63 3.00 41.70
N CYS A 409 -21.41 2.05 41.17
CA CYS A 409 -22.60 1.52 41.85
C CYS A 409 -22.24 0.85 43.18
N THR A 410 -21.11 0.15 43.26
CA THR A 410 -20.63 -0.47 44.51
C THR A 410 -20.29 0.58 45.56
N LEU A 411 -19.57 1.65 45.18
CA LEU A 411 -19.27 2.78 46.09
C LEU A 411 -20.54 3.50 46.56
N HIS A 412 -21.51 3.72 45.66
CA HIS A 412 -22.78 4.35 46.04
C HIS A 412 -23.57 3.49 47.04
N GLN A 413 -23.62 2.17 46.84
CA GLN A 413 -24.28 1.25 47.78
C GLN A 413 -23.60 1.18 49.15
N LEU A 414 -22.29 1.44 49.24
CA LEU A 414 -21.60 1.57 50.53
C LEU A 414 -21.99 2.89 51.21
N SER A 415 -21.94 4.01 50.50
CA SER A 415 -22.35 5.32 51.04
C SER A 415 -23.81 5.32 51.54
N SER A 416 -24.74 4.71 50.79
CA SER A 416 -26.14 4.55 51.20
C SER A 416 -26.36 3.58 52.37
N LYS A 417 -25.35 2.80 52.79
CA LYS A 417 -25.42 1.86 53.92
C LYS A 417 -24.81 2.38 55.22
N GLU A 418 -24.01 3.44 55.18
CA GLU A 418 -23.51 4.09 56.39
C GLU A 418 -24.46 5.18 56.89
N LEU A 419 -25.18 5.86 55.98
CA LEU A 419 -26.13 6.92 56.32
C LEU A 419 -27.27 6.52 57.29
N PRO A 420 -27.81 5.28 57.31
CA PRO A 420 -28.81 4.87 58.29
C PRO A 420 -28.27 4.71 59.72
N LYS A 421 -26.98 4.43 59.89
CA LYS A 421 -26.38 4.01 61.18
C LYS A 421 -26.09 5.13 62.19
N ILE A 422 -26.59 6.33 61.94
CA ILE A 422 -26.38 7.53 62.78
C ILE A 422 -27.73 8.02 63.36
N ILE A 423 -28.82 7.24 63.19
CA ILE A 423 -30.18 7.62 63.59
C ILE A 423 -30.84 6.59 64.54
N ASP A 424 -30.34 5.35 64.60
CA ASP A 424 -30.92 4.26 65.42
C ASP A 424 -30.26 4.11 66.82
N ASP A 425 -29.88 5.22 67.48
CA ASP A 425 -29.38 5.27 68.87
C ASP A 425 -29.68 6.65 69.51
N ASP A 426 -30.96 6.97 69.76
CA ASP A 426 -31.46 7.83 70.87
C ASP A 426 -33.03 7.90 70.87
N ASP A 427 -33.61 7.64 72.05
CA ASP A 427 -34.97 7.94 72.58
C ASP A 427 -36.29 7.79 71.77
N ASP A 428 -37.09 6.81 72.24
CA ASP A 428 -38.55 6.72 72.44
C ASP A 428 -39.60 7.66 71.77
N GLU A 429 -40.63 7.00 71.21
CA GLU A 429 -42.08 7.33 71.08
C GLU A 429 -42.65 8.75 70.75
N GLU A 430 -43.79 8.73 70.04
CA GLU A 430 -44.76 9.83 69.82
C GLU A 430 -44.53 10.93 68.72
N GLU A 431 -44.47 10.55 67.43
CA GLU A 431 -45.02 11.45 66.36
C GLU A 431 -45.68 10.74 65.14
N LYS A 432 -46.53 9.74 65.38
CA LYS A 432 -47.17 8.96 64.29
C LYS A 432 -48.36 9.65 63.59
N ASN A 433 -48.33 10.97 63.35
CA ASN A 433 -49.44 11.70 62.70
C ASN A 433 -49.05 12.85 61.72
N ALA A 434 -47.78 13.20 61.52
CA ALA A 434 -47.41 14.37 60.70
C ALA A 434 -47.50 14.20 59.17
N VAL A 435 -47.38 12.96 58.66
CA VAL A 435 -47.07 12.72 57.22
C VAL A 435 -48.28 12.80 56.28
N LEU A 436 -49.52 12.65 56.79
CA LEU A 436 -50.71 12.54 55.94
C LEU A 436 -51.29 13.89 55.44
N ALA A 437 -50.73 15.02 55.86
CA ALA A 437 -51.24 16.36 55.51
C ALA A 437 -50.58 16.98 54.26
N ALA A 438 -49.46 16.46 53.77
CA ALA A 438 -48.62 17.14 52.78
C ALA A 438 -48.95 16.85 51.29
N VAL A 439 -49.96 16.00 51.01
CA VAL A 439 -50.27 15.52 49.64
C VAL A 439 -51.48 16.23 49.01
N THR A 440 -52.33 16.88 49.80
CA THR A 440 -53.55 17.56 49.32
C THR A 440 -53.47 19.08 49.49
N ASN A 441 -52.74 19.76 48.58
CA ASN A 441 -53.16 21.08 48.08
C ASN A 441 -52.41 21.48 46.80
N SER A 442 -52.89 20.98 45.66
CA SER A 442 -52.53 21.48 44.33
C SER A 442 -53.78 21.95 43.57
N CYS A 443 -54.38 23.08 43.99
CA CYS A 443 -55.36 23.82 43.18
C CYS A 443 -55.68 25.21 43.77
N SER A 444 -56.24 26.07 42.90
CA SER A 444 -56.95 27.33 43.22
C SER A 444 -56.11 28.61 43.46
N ALA A 445 -56.70 29.72 43.03
CA ALA A 445 -56.14 31.07 42.96
C ALA A 445 -56.39 31.88 44.26
N PRO A 446 -55.88 33.14 44.38
CA PRO A 446 -55.90 33.88 45.65
C PRO A 446 -57.22 34.64 45.88
N ASP A 447 -57.53 34.91 47.15
CA ASP A 447 -58.32 36.06 47.57
C ASP A 447 -57.85 36.60 48.94
N ASN A 448 -58.35 37.77 49.31
CA ASN A 448 -57.92 38.62 50.40
C ASN A 448 -58.69 38.34 51.69
N THR A 449 -58.09 38.59 52.87
CA THR A 449 -58.73 39.43 53.89
C THR A 449 -57.75 39.95 54.93
N ASN A 450 -58.10 41.09 55.53
CA ASN A 450 -57.26 41.87 56.46
C ASN A 450 -57.34 41.36 57.91
N LYS A 451 -56.25 41.51 58.69
CA LYS A 451 -56.11 42.27 59.97
C LYS A 451 -54.78 41.90 60.68
N THR A 452 -53.95 42.84 61.19
CA THR A 452 -54.11 43.80 62.33
C THR A 452 -54.07 43.10 63.69
N ASP A 453 -53.29 43.52 64.71
CA ASP A 453 -52.20 44.52 64.93
C ASP A 453 -51.63 44.22 66.37
N SER A 454 -50.47 44.63 66.90
CA SER A 454 -49.16 45.14 66.42
C SER A 454 -48.20 45.32 67.63
N ASN A 455 -46.92 45.70 67.41
CA ASN A 455 -45.91 46.15 68.42
C ASN A 455 -45.42 45.05 69.42
N GLU A 456 -44.30 45.12 70.18
CA GLU A 456 -43.02 45.89 70.24
C GLU A 456 -42.02 45.05 71.13
N ASN A 457 -40.75 45.34 71.47
CA ASN A 457 -39.85 46.52 71.33
C ASN A 457 -38.36 46.12 71.48
N LYS A 458 -37.44 46.71 70.68
CA LYS A 458 -35.97 46.85 70.94
C LYS A 458 -35.13 45.55 71.18
N GLN A 459 -33.79 45.53 71.18
CA GLN A 459 -32.79 46.60 71.03
C GLN A 459 -31.51 46.18 70.23
N SER A 460 -30.86 47.19 69.64
CA SER A 460 -29.47 47.30 69.14
C SER A 460 -28.40 46.50 69.94
N SER A 461 -27.22 46.11 69.41
CA SER A 461 -26.41 46.70 68.33
C SER A 461 -25.34 45.78 67.71
N SER A 462 -24.91 46.10 66.46
CA SER A 462 -23.62 45.75 65.80
C SER A 462 -23.28 44.26 65.57
N ASP A 463 -22.61 43.84 64.48
CA ASP A 463 -21.80 44.60 63.50
C ASP A 463 -21.87 44.01 62.05
N ARG A 464 -21.34 44.75 61.06
CA ARG A 464 -20.99 44.35 59.67
C ARG A 464 -22.10 44.10 58.64
N LYS A 465 -22.48 45.19 57.95
CA LYS A 465 -22.66 45.20 56.46
C LYS A 465 -21.27 44.98 55.81
N ARG A 466 -21.06 44.54 54.57
CA ARG A 466 -21.85 44.12 53.38
C ARG A 466 -21.04 42.93 52.77
N GLU A 467 -21.50 42.09 51.85
CA GLU A 467 -22.14 42.38 50.55
C GLU A 467 -22.80 41.10 49.98
N ARG A 468 -23.76 41.20 49.04
CA ARG A 468 -24.59 40.05 48.60
C ARG A 468 -24.78 40.01 47.08
N SER A 469 -23.74 39.65 46.33
CA SER A 469 -23.76 39.83 44.86
C SER A 469 -22.92 38.86 44.02
N GLN A 470 -22.77 37.57 44.36
CA GLN A 470 -22.31 36.53 43.41
C GLN A 470 -22.56 35.09 43.90
N HIS A 471 -23.69 34.46 43.49
CA HIS A 471 -23.79 33.01 43.22
C HIS A 471 -25.15 32.59 42.60
N ARG A 472 -25.61 33.25 41.53
CA ARG A 472 -26.79 32.81 40.75
C ARG A 472 -26.46 31.95 39.52
N VAL A 473 -25.18 31.62 39.28
CA VAL A 473 -24.71 30.91 38.08
C VAL A 473 -24.00 29.60 38.46
N CYS A 474 -24.70 28.69 39.14
CA CYS A 474 -24.26 27.28 39.26
C CYS A 474 -25.43 26.25 39.35
N ASN A 475 -26.66 26.68 39.63
CA ASN A 475 -27.81 25.76 39.71
C ASN A 475 -28.22 25.12 38.36
N SER A 476 -27.74 25.64 37.23
CA SER A 476 -27.99 25.05 35.90
C SER A 476 -27.15 23.78 35.69
N ALA A 477 -25.82 23.84 35.89
CA ALA A 477 -24.95 22.67 35.77
C ALA A 477 -25.38 21.53 36.73
N MET A 478 -25.72 21.88 37.97
CA MET A 478 -26.17 20.90 38.97
C MET A 478 -27.55 20.31 38.67
N SER A 479 -28.42 20.98 37.90
CA SER A 479 -29.71 20.41 37.46
C SER A 479 -29.61 19.58 36.18
N VAL A 480 -28.67 19.87 35.28
CA VAL A 480 -28.32 18.96 34.17
C VAL A 480 -27.69 17.67 34.71
N MET A 481 -26.77 17.79 35.68
CA MET A 481 -26.18 16.63 36.36
C MET A 481 -27.24 15.81 37.10
N LYS A 482 -28.16 16.43 37.85
CA LYS A 482 -29.29 15.71 38.46
C LYS A 482 -30.24 15.07 37.42
N ARG A 483 -30.46 15.67 36.25
CA ARG A 483 -31.24 15.03 35.18
C ARG A 483 -30.56 13.78 34.60
N LEU A 484 -29.23 13.76 34.50
CA LEU A 484 -28.48 12.56 34.16
C LEU A 484 -28.61 11.48 35.26
N PHE A 485 -28.56 11.86 36.54
CA PHE A 485 -28.82 10.93 37.64
C PHE A 485 -30.24 10.33 37.61
N CYS A 486 -31.29 11.12 37.31
CA CYS A 486 -32.66 10.58 37.23
C CYS A 486 -32.89 9.59 36.06
N ILE A 487 -32.01 9.54 35.06
CA ILE A 487 -32.02 8.47 34.04
C ILE A 487 -31.45 7.17 34.65
N PHE A 488 -30.47 7.28 35.55
CA PHE A 488 -29.92 6.15 36.30
C PHE A 488 -30.81 5.67 37.46
N ASP A 489 -31.60 6.53 38.09
CA ASP A 489 -32.58 6.13 39.13
C ASP A 489 -33.62 5.11 38.60
N CYS A 490 -33.88 5.11 37.28
CA CYS A 490 -34.73 4.11 36.62
C CYS A 490 -34.08 2.69 36.61
N PHE A 491 -32.76 2.61 36.74
CA PHE A 491 -31.98 1.38 36.90
C PHE A 491 -31.60 1.14 38.38
N HIS A 492 -32.61 0.86 39.22
CA HIS A 492 -32.40 0.41 40.60
C HIS A 492 -31.78 -1.01 40.62
N VAL A 493 -30.48 -1.12 40.34
CA VAL A 493 -29.74 -2.39 40.34
C VAL A 493 -29.55 -2.89 41.77
N LYS A 494 -30.35 -3.90 42.16
CA LYS A 494 -30.34 -4.43 43.55
C LYS A 494 -29.02 -5.05 44.01
N ASN A 495 -28.19 -5.59 43.11
CA ASN A 495 -26.81 -6.03 43.43
C ASN A 495 -25.87 -5.80 42.24
N PRO A 496 -24.67 -5.20 42.42
CA PRO A 496 -23.66 -5.07 41.37
C PRO A 496 -23.21 -6.42 40.79
N TYR A 497 -23.24 -7.48 41.60
CA TYR A 497 -22.93 -8.86 41.20
C TYR A 497 -23.77 -9.37 40.01
N HIS A 498 -24.99 -8.86 39.81
CA HIS A 498 -25.79 -9.24 38.65
C HIS A 498 -25.29 -8.59 37.33
N ILE A 499 -24.57 -7.47 37.39
CA ILE A 499 -23.97 -6.82 36.21
C ILE A 499 -22.84 -7.68 35.67
N ASP A 500 -21.83 -7.97 36.51
CA ASP A 500 -20.74 -8.93 36.25
C ASP A 500 -21.29 -10.24 35.65
N ASN A 501 -22.30 -10.82 36.28
CA ASN A 501 -22.84 -12.11 35.87
C ASN A 501 -23.59 -12.08 34.54
N TYR A 502 -24.24 -10.97 34.18
CA TYR A 502 -24.85 -10.79 32.86
C TYR A 502 -23.78 -10.50 31.79
N ALA A 503 -22.78 -9.67 32.10
CA ALA A 503 -21.69 -9.32 31.20
C ALA A 503 -20.89 -10.55 30.73
N ARG A 504 -20.61 -11.50 31.64
CA ARG A 504 -19.92 -12.78 31.35
C ARG A 504 -20.54 -13.59 30.20
N PHE A 505 -21.86 -13.53 30.01
CA PHE A 505 -22.54 -14.24 28.91
C PHE A 505 -22.83 -13.31 27.73
N SER A 506 -23.24 -12.07 27.99
CA SER A 506 -23.63 -11.10 26.97
C SER A 506 -22.48 -10.69 26.05
N PHE A 507 -21.30 -10.38 26.61
CA PHE A 507 -20.15 -9.92 25.82
C PHE A 507 -19.63 -10.99 24.85
N PRO A 508 -19.31 -12.24 25.27
CA PRO A 508 -18.83 -13.26 24.33
C PRO A 508 -19.87 -13.66 23.28
N LEU A 509 -21.15 -13.76 23.66
CA LEU A 509 -22.23 -14.10 22.73
C LEU A 509 -22.39 -13.03 21.64
N SER A 510 -22.43 -11.76 22.04
CA SER A 510 -22.50 -10.62 21.12
C SER A 510 -21.29 -10.56 20.19
N PHE A 511 -20.08 -10.77 20.72
CA PHE A 511 -18.85 -10.80 19.92
C PHE A 511 -18.84 -11.94 18.89
N ILE A 512 -19.29 -13.14 19.26
CA ILE A 512 -19.41 -14.28 18.34
C ILE A 512 -20.42 -13.98 17.22
N ILE A 513 -21.59 -13.44 17.55
CA ILE A 513 -22.61 -13.07 16.55
C ILE A 513 -22.06 -12.04 15.56
N ILE A 514 -21.41 -10.99 16.06
CA ILE A 514 -20.85 -9.92 15.21
C ILE A 514 -19.68 -10.44 14.36
N ASN A 515 -18.86 -11.37 14.86
CA ASN A 515 -17.83 -12.04 14.06
C ASN A 515 -18.43 -12.86 12.91
N VAL A 516 -19.46 -13.66 13.19
CA VAL A 516 -20.15 -14.45 12.15
C VAL A 516 -20.74 -13.53 11.08
N LEU A 517 -21.41 -12.44 11.48
CA LEU A 517 -21.96 -11.45 10.55
C LEU A 517 -20.86 -10.75 9.73
N TYR A 518 -19.75 -10.37 10.36
CA TYR A 518 -18.61 -9.73 9.70
C TYR A 518 -18.00 -10.63 8.62
N TRP A 519 -17.66 -11.87 8.97
CA TRP A 519 -17.03 -12.81 8.04
C TRP A 519 -17.99 -13.25 6.92
N VAL A 520 -19.28 -13.45 7.21
CA VAL A 520 -20.28 -13.75 6.17
C VAL A 520 -20.48 -12.55 5.23
N TYR A 521 -20.49 -11.32 5.75
CA TYR A 521 -20.59 -10.13 4.91
C TYR A 521 -19.39 -10.00 3.97
N TYR A 522 -18.16 -9.87 4.50
CA TYR A 522 -16.99 -9.54 3.68
C TYR A 522 -16.42 -10.69 2.82
N LEU A 523 -16.85 -11.95 3.04
CA LEU A 523 -16.45 -13.08 2.19
C LEU A 523 -17.45 -13.40 1.05
N TYR A 524 -18.72 -12.96 1.15
CA TYR A 524 -19.77 -13.32 0.18
C TYR A 524 -20.45 -12.11 -0.50
N PHE A 525 -20.41 -10.92 0.10
CA PHE A 525 -21.03 -9.69 -0.41
C PHE A 525 -19.97 -8.61 -0.71
#